data_AF-A0A0U2XB65-F1
#
_entry.id   AF-A0A0U2XB65-F1
#
_cell.length_a   1.000
_cell.length_b   1.000
_cell.length_c   1.000
_cell.angle_alpha   90.00
_cell.angle_beta   90.00
_cell.angle_gamma   90.00
#
_symmetry.space_group_name_H-M   'P 1'
#
loop_
_entity.id
_entity.type
_entity.pdbx_description
1 polymer ?
#
loop_
_entity_poly.entity_id
_entity_poly.type
_entity_poly.pdbx_seq_one_letter_code
_entity_poly.pdbx_strand_id
1 'polypeptide(L)'
;MLFWTTQQQLDADRQIGPYALPEPEGTNPVTYVLDGQQRVTSLFMTFQTELTRPAGDEYPDVYFDLTAEASAQQSQFLALAESEVDPQAHFPLKALFDSAAYRRATDPFSSDEDKLNLLDDLHSRFKEAMIPVQAIETEDRATVAIVFERINRLGVELSPLELLSAWTWSEDFDLRQKFLDLEDELELFAFGDAVTGGDLVLRACAAVLKGDPTVEALMSADGDEIRAAYDRVVNGIKGAVEFLSKQLNVETVKTLPYPLMLVPLAVFFAVDSGQLPRHTSAQTAQLKKWFWRACFSERYSGQTIRAAKADIIEMAALRDDGSADIAKFSVSVSDDFFLTSNFRMNSARTATFVNMLASQNPRSFLSGNKVDLKAVLQAYNKSEFHHIFPKAHLEDLDVSAYEINSFANFCFLSRDDNNKIRRKAPDVYRQLMPDDEEILGEILTSAFLEDEDFASDFDTFRKARASRLATYARSLCGLPEPKQDS
;
A
#
# COMPACT_ATOMS: atom_id res chain seq x y z
N MET A 1 -0.73 10.69 26.39
CA MET A 1 -2.20 10.66 26.27
C MET A 1 -2.64 11.92 25.56
N LEU A 2 -3.17 11.74 24.36
CA LEU A 2 -3.75 12.81 23.58
C LEU A 2 -5.26 12.82 23.80
N PHE A 3 -5.81 13.99 24.05
CA PHE A 3 -7.25 14.21 24.18
C PHE A 3 -7.68 15.31 23.22
N TRP A 4 -8.89 15.19 22.72
CA TRP A 4 -9.52 16.19 21.87
C TRP A 4 -10.87 16.58 22.43
N THR A 5 -11.03 17.87 22.69
CA THR A 5 -12.27 18.46 23.18
C THR A 5 -12.99 19.16 22.02
N THR A 6 -14.25 18.83 21.81
CA THR A 6 -15.10 19.42 20.75
C THR A 6 -16.54 19.62 21.25
N GLN A 7 -17.23 20.59 20.65
CA GLN A 7 -18.67 20.81 20.80
C GLN A 7 -19.51 19.81 19.99
N GLN A 8 -18.87 18.96 19.18
CA GLN A 8 -19.56 17.96 18.38
C GLN A 8 -19.52 16.61 19.09
N GLN A 9 -20.69 16.06 19.36
CA GLN A 9 -20.81 14.69 19.84
C GLN A 9 -20.67 13.73 18.66
N LEU A 10 -19.60 12.94 18.68
CA LEU A 10 -19.31 11.83 17.79
C LEU A 10 -19.75 10.50 18.42
N ASP A 11 -20.13 9.56 17.56
CA ASP A 11 -20.23 8.16 17.94
C ASP A 11 -18.84 7.63 18.33
N ALA A 12 -18.78 6.91 19.44
CA ALA A 12 -17.55 6.36 19.97
C ALA A 12 -17.81 4.98 20.58
N ASP A 13 -16.80 4.12 20.50
CA ASP A 13 -16.78 2.92 21.33
C ASP A 13 -16.58 3.33 22.80
N ARG A 14 -17.51 2.91 23.64
CA ARG A 14 -17.54 3.25 25.07
C ARG A 14 -17.28 2.03 25.94
N GLN A 15 -16.90 0.91 25.33
CA GLN A 15 -16.40 -0.27 26.02
C GLN A 15 -14.88 -0.21 26.09
N ILE A 16 -14.33 -0.19 27.30
CA ILE A 16 -12.88 -0.33 27.53
C ILE A 16 -12.66 -1.66 28.25
N GLY A 17 -12.24 -2.66 27.47
CA GLY A 17 -12.21 -4.05 27.92
C GLY A 17 -13.62 -4.50 28.33
N PRO A 18 -13.83 -5.00 29.56
CA PRO A 18 -15.14 -5.40 30.06
C PRO A 18 -15.96 -4.22 30.62
N TYR A 19 -15.40 -3.02 30.76
CA TYR A 19 -16.09 -1.90 31.40
C TYR A 19 -16.88 -1.08 30.38
N ALA A 20 -18.16 -0.84 30.67
CA ALA A 20 -18.96 0.17 29.98
C ALA A 20 -18.77 1.53 30.66
N LEU A 21 -18.32 2.53 29.89
CA LEU A 21 -18.11 3.89 30.41
C LEU A 21 -19.45 4.61 30.67
N PRO A 22 -19.59 5.32 31.80
CA PRO A 22 -20.81 6.06 32.14
C PRO A 22 -21.04 7.21 31.17
N GLU A 23 -22.32 7.56 30.93
CA GLU A 23 -22.69 8.72 30.10
C GLU A 23 -21.98 10.00 30.58
N PRO A 24 -21.40 10.80 29.67
CA PRO A 24 -20.70 12.02 30.05
C PRO A 24 -21.65 12.98 30.76
N GLU A 25 -21.14 13.66 31.79
CA GLU A 25 -21.89 14.67 32.54
C GLU A 25 -22.02 15.95 31.71
N GLY A 26 -23.14 16.08 30.99
CA GLY A 26 -23.46 17.23 30.16
C GLY A 26 -23.37 16.94 28.67
N THR A 27 -24.00 17.79 27.86
CA THR A 27 -24.07 17.58 26.41
C THR A 27 -22.87 18.15 25.65
N ASN A 28 -22.11 19.10 26.23
CA ASN A 28 -20.97 19.75 25.58
C ASN A 28 -20.11 20.61 26.53
N PRO A 29 -18.79 20.78 26.25
CA PRO A 29 -18.02 20.07 25.24
C PRO A 29 -17.69 18.63 25.69
N VAL A 30 -17.52 17.73 24.73
CA VAL A 30 -17.14 16.32 24.96
C VAL A 30 -15.66 16.13 24.67
N THR A 31 -14.98 15.34 25.50
CA THR A 31 -13.55 15.04 25.35
C THR A 31 -13.35 13.59 24.92
N TYR A 32 -12.75 13.42 23.75
CA TYR A 32 -12.38 12.13 23.16
C TYR A 32 -10.91 11.81 23.44
N VAL A 33 -10.62 10.53 23.65
CA VAL A 33 -9.24 10.04 23.75
C VAL A 33 -8.75 9.69 22.36
N LEU A 34 -7.61 10.27 21.96
CA LEU A 34 -6.98 10.06 20.65
C LEU A 34 -5.67 9.24 20.73
N ASP A 35 -5.30 8.74 21.91
CA ASP A 35 -4.15 7.84 22.09
C ASP A 35 -4.51 6.39 21.71
N GLY A 36 -3.52 5.52 21.53
CA GLY A 36 -3.75 4.14 21.06
C GLY A 36 -4.65 3.34 22.00
N GLN A 37 -5.68 2.68 21.44
CA GLN A 37 -6.70 1.94 22.20
C GLN A 37 -6.08 0.91 23.16
N GLN A 38 -5.06 0.17 22.73
CA GLN A 38 -4.38 -0.81 23.57
C GLN A 38 -3.70 -0.17 24.79
N ARG A 39 -3.06 0.98 24.62
CA ARG A 39 -2.37 1.68 25.72
C ARG A 39 -3.37 2.22 26.74
N VAL A 40 -4.41 2.89 26.26
CA VAL A 40 -5.50 3.42 27.10
C VAL A 40 -6.14 2.29 27.88
N THR A 41 -6.47 1.20 27.19
CA THR A 41 -7.11 0.02 27.77
C THR A 41 -6.23 -0.59 28.85
N SER A 42 -4.94 -0.85 28.59
CA SER A 42 -4.05 -1.45 29.59
C SER A 42 -3.92 -0.60 30.85
N LEU A 43 -3.77 0.72 30.71
CA LEU A 43 -3.67 1.63 31.86
C LEU A 43 -4.99 1.70 32.64
N PHE A 44 -6.11 1.84 31.92
CA PHE A 44 -7.45 1.92 32.52
C PHE A 44 -7.82 0.62 33.24
N MET A 45 -7.67 -0.52 32.58
CA MET A 45 -7.93 -1.85 33.13
C MET A 45 -7.14 -2.13 34.40
N THR A 46 -5.89 -1.67 34.45
CA THR A 46 -5.01 -1.96 35.58
C THR A 46 -5.33 -1.08 36.79
N PHE A 47 -5.61 0.21 36.58
CA PHE A 47 -5.60 1.18 37.68
C PHE A 47 -6.94 1.84 38.01
N GLN A 48 -7.99 1.68 37.20
CA GLN A 48 -9.29 2.27 37.53
C GLN A 48 -9.94 1.53 38.71
N THR A 49 -10.55 2.28 39.63
CA THR A 49 -11.10 1.75 40.90
C THR A 49 -12.57 2.10 41.13
N GLU A 50 -13.20 2.86 40.23
CA GLU A 50 -14.55 3.40 40.38
C GLU A 50 -15.62 2.49 39.77
N LEU A 51 -15.41 2.02 38.55
CA LEU A 51 -16.35 1.11 37.85
C LEU A 51 -16.28 -0.32 38.39
N THR A 52 -17.43 -0.98 38.44
CA THR A 52 -17.51 -2.39 38.85
C THR A 52 -17.33 -3.29 37.64
N ARG A 53 -16.49 -4.31 37.78
CA ARG A 53 -16.25 -5.30 36.74
C ARG A 53 -17.48 -6.20 36.54
N PRO A 54 -17.92 -6.45 35.30
CA PRO A 54 -19.05 -7.34 35.05
C PRO A 54 -18.81 -8.76 35.58
N ALA A 55 -19.89 -9.41 36.01
CA ALA A 55 -19.82 -10.80 36.44
C ALA A 55 -19.55 -11.73 35.24
N GLY A 56 -18.61 -12.68 35.41
CA GLY A 56 -18.25 -13.64 34.37
C GLY A 56 -17.25 -13.13 33.34
N ASP A 57 -16.62 -12.00 33.59
CA ASP A 57 -15.55 -11.48 32.73
C ASP A 57 -14.25 -12.28 32.88
N GLU A 58 -13.61 -12.58 31.75
CA GLU A 58 -12.38 -13.38 31.65
C GLU A 58 -11.15 -12.56 31.23
N TYR A 59 -11.26 -11.23 31.11
CA TYR A 59 -10.09 -10.40 30.78
C TYR A 59 -8.95 -10.64 31.79
N PRO A 60 -7.69 -10.78 31.35
CA PRO A 60 -6.58 -11.02 32.27
C PRO A 60 -6.23 -9.74 33.06
N ASP A 61 -5.87 -9.91 34.33
CA ASP A 61 -5.29 -8.83 35.13
C ASP A 61 -3.77 -8.75 34.88
N VAL A 62 -3.21 -7.55 35.07
CA VAL A 62 -1.76 -7.34 34.92
C VAL A 62 -1.05 -7.56 36.24
N TYR A 63 -0.05 -8.44 36.21
CA TYR A 63 0.81 -8.79 37.32
C TYR A 63 2.26 -8.39 37.04
N PHE A 64 2.99 -8.08 38.10
CA PHE A 64 4.44 -7.93 38.08
C PHE A 64 5.08 -9.24 38.56
N ASP A 65 5.94 -9.82 37.72
CA ASP A 65 6.70 -11.03 38.05
C ASP A 65 7.99 -10.66 38.81
N LEU A 66 8.02 -11.01 40.09
CA LEU A 66 9.12 -10.77 41.01
C LEU A 66 10.31 -11.71 40.77
N THR A 67 10.17 -12.73 39.93
CA THR A 67 11.21 -13.72 39.62
C THR A 67 11.88 -13.47 38.27
N ALA A 68 11.26 -12.66 37.41
CA ALA A 68 11.80 -12.31 36.11
C ALA A 68 13.04 -11.43 36.23
N GLU A 69 14.09 -11.77 35.46
CA GLU A 69 15.27 -10.92 35.35
C GLU A 69 14.93 -9.58 34.68
N ALA A 70 15.40 -8.48 35.25
CA ALA A 70 15.23 -7.16 34.67
C ALA A 70 16.00 -7.05 33.34
N SER A 71 15.30 -7.23 32.22
CA SER A 71 15.85 -7.19 30.87
C SER A 71 15.08 -6.20 30.00
N ALA A 72 15.79 -5.43 29.18
CA ALA A 72 15.15 -4.55 28.20
C ALA A 72 14.42 -5.31 27.09
N GLN A 73 14.64 -6.62 26.96
CA GLN A 73 14.05 -7.47 25.93
C GLN A 73 12.89 -8.34 26.43
N GLN A 74 12.70 -8.46 27.75
CA GLN A 74 11.67 -9.30 28.36
C GLN A 74 10.85 -8.47 29.35
N SER A 75 9.53 -8.48 29.18
CA SER A 75 8.61 -7.76 30.07
C SER A 75 8.51 -8.48 31.41
N GLN A 76 8.63 -7.73 32.51
CA GLN A 76 8.29 -8.20 33.86
C GLN A 76 6.79 -8.04 34.17
N PHE A 77 6.03 -7.45 33.25
CA PHE A 77 4.58 -7.28 33.36
C PHE A 77 3.87 -8.32 32.51
N LEU A 78 3.03 -9.14 33.15
CA LEU A 78 2.34 -10.27 32.56
C LEU A 78 0.83 -10.09 32.70
N ALA A 79 0.08 -10.35 31.63
CA ALA A 79 -1.37 -10.45 31.69
C ALA A 79 -1.74 -11.92 31.94
N LEU A 80 -2.29 -12.23 33.11
CA LEU A 80 -2.54 -13.61 33.57
C LEU A 80 -4.01 -13.80 33.93
N ALA A 81 -4.56 -14.98 33.59
CA ALA A 81 -5.81 -15.46 34.17
C ALA A 81 -5.59 -15.89 35.63
N GLU A 82 -6.63 -15.88 36.48
CA GLU A 82 -6.50 -16.25 37.90
C GLU A 82 -5.87 -17.65 38.10
N SER A 83 -6.08 -18.59 37.18
CA SER A 83 -5.49 -19.92 37.23
C SER A 83 -3.98 -19.98 36.97
N GLU A 84 -3.40 -18.93 36.38
CA GLU A 84 -1.98 -18.85 35.99
C GLU A 84 -1.15 -18.08 37.02
N VAL A 85 -1.79 -17.47 38.01
CA VAL A 85 -1.15 -16.64 39.03
C VAL A 85 -0.46 -17.52 40.08
N ASP A 86 0.87 -17.48 40.12
CA ASP A 86 1.65 -17.93 41.28
C ASP A 86 1.67 -16.84 42.39
N PRO A 87 1.05 -17.06 43.57
CA PRO A 87 1.02 -16.11 44.67
C PRO A 87 2.40 -15.80 45.29
N GLN A 88 3.42 -16.62 45.00
CA GLN A 88 4.79 -16.46 45.52
C GLN A 88 5.73 -15.79 44.50
N ALA A 89 5.26 -15.52 43.28
CA ALA A 89 6.02 -14.84 42.23
C ALA A 89 5.34 -13.59 41.68
N HIS A 90 4.01 -13.54 41.68
CA HIS A 90 3.26 -12.50 40.97
C HIS A 90 2.58 -11.51 41.91
N PHE A 91 2.82 -10.23 41.68
CA PHE A 91 2.16 -9.14 42.39
C PHE A 91 1.11 -8.45 41.51
N PRO A 92 -0.17 -8.36 41.93
CA PRO A 92 -1.23 -7.75 41.12
C PRO A 92 -1.09 -6.22 41.05
N LEU A 93 -0.89 -5.65 39.86
CA LEU A 93 -0.69 -4.20 39.72
C LEU A 93 -1.92 -3.36 40.09
N LYS A 94 -3.13 -3.91 40.00
CA LYS A 94 -4.35 -3.22 40.47
C LYS A 94 -4.32 -2.85 41.96
N ALA A 95 -3.52 -3.55 42.76
CA ALA A 95 -3.38 -3.27 44.18
C ALA A 95 -2.42 -2.10 44.47
N LEU A 96 -1.67 -1.60 43.48
CA LEU A 96 -0.52 -0.72 43.68
C LEU A 96 -0.87 0.61 44.34
N PHE A 97 -2.06 1.17 44.04
CA PHE A 97 -2.49 2.48 44.54
C PHE A 97 -3.54 2.43 45.67
N ASP A 98 -3.96 1.23 46.09
CA ASP A 98 -4.84 1.04 47.25
C ASP A 98 -4.02 0.49 48.42
N SER A 99 -3.86 1.28 49.48
CA SER A 99 -3.04 0.92 50.64
C SER A 99 -3.46 -0.39 51.32
N ALA A 100 -4.76 -0.69 51.38
CA ALA A 100 -5.26 -1.91 52.01
C ALA A 100 -5.09 -3.12 51.08
N ALA A 101 -5.33 -2.94 49.78
CA ALA A 101 -5.10 -3.99 48.78
C ALA A 101 -3.60 -4.29 48.63
N TYR A 102 -2.75 -3.27 48.53
CA TYR A 102 -1.28 -3.39 48.47
C TYR A 102 -0.77 -4.23 49.64
N ARG A 103 -1.15 -3.86 50.88
CA ARG A 103 -0.73 -4.59 52.08
C ARG A 103 -1.15 -6.06 52.06
N ARG A 104 -2.36 -6.38 51.57
CA ARG A 104 -2.81 -7.78 51.45
C ARG A 104 -2.04 -8.51 50.35
N ALA A 105 -1.75 -7.83 49.24
CA ALA A 105 -1.02 -8.39 48.13
C ALA A 105 0.48 -8.59 48.43
N THR A 106 1.04 -7.90 49.43
CA THR A 106 2.43 -8.11 49.87
C THR A 106 2.60 -9.20 50.93
N ASP A 107 1.52 -9.65 51.58
CA ASP A 107 1.55 -10.67 52.64
C ASP A 107 2.25 -11.99 52.22
N PRO A 108 2.06 -12.53 51.00
CA PRO A 108 2.77 -13.74 50.55
C PRO A 108 4.29 -13.61 50.52
N PHE A 109 4.82 -12.39 50.43
CA PHE A 109 6.25 -12.08 50.32
C PHE A 109 6.86 -11.62 51.66
N SER A 110 6.10 -11.68 52.76
CA SER A 110 6.50 -11.09 54.06
C SER A 110 7.82 -11.62 54.62
N SER A 111 8.27 -12.80 54.18
CA SER A 111 9.53 -13.43 54.59
C SER A 111 10.70 -13.19 53.65
N ASP A 112 10.50 -12.48 52.53
CA ASP A 112 11.49 -12.23 51.49
C ASP A 112 11.74 -10.71 51.35
N GLU A 113 12.75 -10.23 52.07
CA GLU A 113 13.07 -8.80 52.17
C GLU A 113 13.48 -8.20 50.82
N ASP A 114 14.11 -8.98 49.93
CA ASP A 114 14.52 -8.52 48.60
C ASP A 114 13.30 -8.27 47.71
N LYS A 115 12.29 -9.16 47.73
CA LYS A 115 11.02 -8.95 47.01
C LYS A 115 10.25 -7.75 47.55
N LEU A 116 10.22 -7.55 48.87
CA LEU A 116 9.55 -6.39 49.47
C LEU A 116 10.22 -5.08 49.05
N ASN A 117 11.56 -5.02 49.08
CA ASN A 117 12.31 -3.86 48.61
C ASN A 117 12.07 -3.57 47.12
N LEU A 118 11.97 -4.62 46.29
CA LEU A 118 11.63 -4.49 44.87
C LEU A 118 10.22 -3.94 44.65
N LEU A 119 9.24 -4.39 45.44
CA LEU A 119 7.87 -3.87 45.38
C LEU A 119 7.77 -2.42 45.85
N ASP A 120 8.53 -2.03 46.87
CA ASP A 120 8.57 -0.66 47.35
C ASP A 120 9.22 0.29 46.32
N ASP A 121 10.28 -0.14 45.63
CA ASP A 121 10.86 0.62 44.49
C ASP A 121 9.86 0.73 43.33
N LEU A 122 9.20 -0.38 42.95
CA LEU A 122 8.15 -0.37 41.93
C LEU A 122 7.04 0.63 42.29
N HIS A 123 6.54 0.57 43.51
CA HIS A 123 5.50 1.45 44.01
C HIS A 123 5.94 2.92 44.01
N SER A 124 7.18 3.22 44.41
CA SER A 124 7.73 4.58 44.36
C SER A 124 7.79 5.10 42.92
N ARG A 125 8.30 4.30 41.98
CA ARG A 125 8.39 4.68 40.56
C ARG A 125 7.03 4.96 39.95
N PHE A 126 6.03 4.12 40.22
CA PHE A 126 4.67 4.31 39.71
C PHE A 126 3.96 5.50 40.33
N LYS A 127 4.23 5.84 41.59
CA LYS A 127 3.71 7.07 42.23
C LYS A 127 4.29 8.35 41.65
N GLU A 128 5.53 8.31 41.21
CA GLU A 128 6.22 9.47 40.61
C GLU A 128 6.05 9.53 39.08
N ALA A 129 5.55 8.45 38.46
CA ALA A 129 5.36 8.37 37.02
C ALA A 129 4.30 9.36 36.54
N MET A 130 4.74 10.37 35.79
CA MET A 130 3.86 11.33 35.14
C MET A 130 3.53 10.85 33.73
N ILE A 131 2.24 10.65 33.46
CA ILE A 131 1.75 10.39 32.10
C ILE A 131 1.50 11.75 31.43
N PRO A 132 2.24 12.14 30.38
CA PRO A 132 2.01 13.41 29.71
C PRO A 132 0.63 13.39 29.05
N VAL A 133 -0.18 14.39 29.41
CA VAL A 133 -1.50 14.64 28.83
C VAL A 133 -1.41 15.88 27.96
N GLN A 134 -1.85 15.76 26.72
CA GLN A 134 -1.96 16.89 25.80
C GLN A 134 -3.41 16.95 25.31
N ALA A 135 -4.10 18.03 25.65
CA ALA A 135 -5.47 18.29 25.21
C ALA A 135 -5.44 19.31 24.06
N ILE A 136 -6.21 19.05 23.02
CA ILE A 136 -6.41 19.95 21.89
C ILE A 136 -7.88 20.34 21.89
N GLU A 137 -8.15 21.64 21.87
CA GLU A 137 -9.51 22.19 21.73
C GLU A 137 -9.61 22.81 20.33
N THR A 138 -10.30 22.14 19.43
CA THR A 138 -10.50 22.63 18.07
C THR A 138 -11.73 22.00 17.44
N GLU A 139 -12.48 22.79 16.70
CA GLU A 139 -13.57 22.31 15.83
C GLU A 139 -13.06 22.03 14.40
N ASP A 140 -11.79 22.35 14.11
CA ASP A 140 -11.19 22.08 12.81
C ASP A 140 -10.83 20.60 12.67
N ARG A 141 -11.75 19.87 12.05
CA ARG A 141 -11.62 18.46 11.67
C ARG A 141 -10.34 18.14 10.93
N ALA A 142 -9.89 19.03 10.03
CA ALA A 142 -8.65 18.80 9.27
C ALA A 142 -7.43 18.83 10.19
N THR A 143 -7.36 19.76 11.13
CA THR A 143 -6.31 19.81 12.15
C THR A 143 -6.30 18.54 13.01
N VAL A 144 -7.47 18.04 13.43
CA VAL A 144 -7.58 16.79 14.22
C VAL A 144 -7.03 15.60 13.44
N ALA A 145 -7.42 15.44 12.17
CA ALA A 145 -6.94 14.34 11.33
C ALA A 145 -5.42 14.39 11.09
N ILE A 146 -4.84 15.57 10.86
CA ILE A 146 -3.38 15.74 10.69
C ILE A 146 -2.63 15.38 11.97
N VAL A 147 -3.13 15.83 13.13
CA VAL A 147 -2.52 15.51 14.42
C VAL A 147 -2.57 14.00 14.66
N PHE A 148 -3.70 13.37 14.36
CA PHE A 148 -3.90 11.94 14.47
C PHE A 148 -2.94 11.16 13.56
N GLU A 149 -2.85 11.51 12.27
CA GLU A 149 -1.92 10.89 11.30
C GLU A 149 -0.47 11.00 11.76
N ARG A 150 -0.07 12.12 12.37
CA ARG A 150 1.30 12.31 12.86
C ARG A 150 1.61 11.49 14.11
N ILE A 151 0.64 11.28 14.99
CA ILE A 151 0.81 10.58 16.27
C ILE A 151 0.72 9.06 16.08
N ASN A 152 -0.12 8.57 15.18
CA ASN A 152 -0.30 7.14 14.88
C ASN A 152 0.87 6.47 14.14
N ARG A 153 2.00 7.16 13.94
CA ARG A 153 3.19 6.58 13.29
C ARG A 153 3.97 5.58 14.16
N LEU A 154 3.55 5.31 15.40
CA LEU A 154 4.28 4.47 16.38
C LEU A 154 3.46 3.28 16.94
N GLY A 155 2.34 2.88 16.31
CA GLY A 155 1.49 1.76 16.77
C GLY A 155 0.54 1.24 15.68
N VAL A 156 -0.37 0.31 16.03
CA VAL A 156 -1.39 -0.25 15.10
C VAL A 156 -2.22 0.91 14.52
N GLU A 157 -2.22 1.02 13.19
CA GLU A 157 -2.77 2.15 12.45
C GLU A 157 -4.29 2.26 12.64
N LEU A 158 -4.73 3.32 13.33
CA LEU A 158 -6.07 3.85 13.11
C LEU A 158 -5.99 4.80 11.90
N SER A 159 -6.77 4.52 10.86
CA SER A 159 -6.62 5.12 9.52
C SER A 159 -7.51 6.36 9.32
N PRO A 160 -7.17 7.31 8.42
CA PRO A 160 -8.04 8.44 8.07
C PRO A 160 -9.46 8.04 7.66
N LEU A 161 -9.64 6.80 7.18
CA LEU A 161 -10.94 6.20 6.89
C LEU A 161 -11.82 6.08 8.13
N GLU A 162 -11.26 5.79 9.31
CA GLU A 162 -12.04 5.63 10.53
C GLU A 162 -12.59 6.96 11.04
N LEU A 163 -11.78 8.02 11.00
CA LEU A 163 -12.24 9.38 11.33
C LEU A 163 -13.33 9.84 10.37
N LEU A 164 -13.14 9.61 9.07
CA LEU A 164 -14.16 9.92 8.06
C LEU A 164 -15.43 9.09 8.23
N SER A 165 -15.30 7.81 8.55
CA SER A 165 -16.45 6.93 8.76
C SER A 165 -17.29 7.44 9.92
N ALA A 166 -16.65 7.87 11.03
CA ALA A 166 -17.35 8.47 12.16
C ALA A 166 -18.07 9.78 11.79
N TRP A 167 -17.54 10.60 10.86
CA TRP A 167 -18.16 11.87 10.46
C TRP A 167 -19.21 11.75 9.36
N THR A 168 -19.11 10.72 8.52
CA THR A 168 -19.98 10.50 7.36
C THR A 168 -21.13 9.53 7.64
N TRP A 169 -21.12 8.90 8.82
CA TRP A 169 -22.14 7.94 9.23
C TRP A 169 -23.56 8.54 9.22
N SER A 170 -24.50 7.75 8.73
CA SER A 170 -25.95 7.89 8.95
C SER A 170 -26.60 6.51 8.90
N GLU A 171 -27.86 6.38 9.33
CA GLU A 171 -28.59 5.09 9.28
C GLU A 171 -28.59 4.45 7.88
N ASP A 172 -28.52 5.27 6.82
CA ASP A 172 -28.53 4.83 5.42
C ASP A 172 -27.14 4.81 4.74
N PHE A 173 -26.07 5.25 5.42
CA PHE A 173 -24.74 5.36 4.84
C PHE A 173 -23.62 5.04 5.84
N ASP A 174 -22.95 3.91 5.61
CA ASP A 174 -21.72 3.52 6.28
C ASP A 174 -20.56 3.50 5.26
N LEU A 175 -19.67 4.49 5.34
CA LEU A 175 -18.53 4.63 4.44
C LEU A 175 -17.58 3.42 4.50
N ARG A 176 -17.41 2.81 5.68
CA ARG A 176 -16.55 1.65 5.86
C ARG A 176 -17.13 0.45 5.14
N GLN A 177 -18.41 0.17 5.33
CA GLN A 177 -19.07 -0.93 4.62
C GLN A 177 -19.03 -0.71 3.11
N LYS A 178 -19.28 0.52 2.66
CA LYS A 178 -19.17 0.91 1.25
C LYS A 178 -17.77 0.70 0.66
N PHE A 179 -16.71 0.86 1.45
CA PHE A 179 -15.34 0.61 1.00
C PHE A 179 -15.06 -0.88 0.90
N LEU A 180 -15.55 -1.69 1.84
CA LEU A 180 -15.47 -3.15 1.78
C LEU A 180 -16.20 -3.70 0.55
N ASP A 181 -17.42 -3.20 0.28
CA ASP A 181 -18.18 -3.59 -0.90
C ASP A 181 -17.41 -3.26 -2.20
N LEU A 182 -16.76 -2.09 -2.26
CA LEU A 182 -15.93 -1.69 -3.40
C LEU A 182 -14.67 -2.56 -3.54
N GLU A 183 -14.02 -2.90 -2.44
CA GLU A 183 -12.86 -3.80 -2.40
C GLU A 183 -13.22 -5.17 -3.00
N ASP A 184 -14.33 -5.76 -2.55
CA ASP A 184 -14.85 -7.03 -3.06
C ASP A 184 -15.16 -6.97 -4.56
N GLU A 185 -15.76 -5.87 -5.03
CA GLU A 185 -16.04 -5.68 -6.45
C GLU A 185 -14.76 -5.55 -7.31
N LEU A 186 -13.73 -4.87 -6.80
CA LEU A 186 -12.46 -4.67 -7.52
C LEU A 186 -11.54 -5.89 -7.43
N GLU A 187 -11.73 -6.77 -6.46
CA GLU A 187 -11.00 -8.03 -6.36
C GLU A 187 -11.28 -8.96 -7.55
N LEU A 188 -12.46 -8.85 -8.18
CA LEU A 188 -12.77 -9.53 -9.44
C LEU A 188 -11.80 -9.17 -10.59
N PHE A 189 -11.15 -8.01 -10.48
CA PHE A 189 -10.13 -7.52 -11.40
C PHE A 189 -8.70 -7.63 -10.84
N ALA A 190 -8.51 -8.23 -9.66
CA ALA A 190 -7.26 -8.24 -8.89
C ALA A 190 -6.73 -6.84 -8.53
N PHE A 191 -7.66 -5.91 -8.29
CA PHE A 191 -7.41 -4.56 -7.79
C PHE A 191 -7.96 -4.34 -6.37
N GLY A 192 -8.39 -5.38 -5.64
CA GLY A 192 -8.85 -5.23 -4.24
C GLY A 192 -7.76 -4.64 -3.35
N ASP A 193 -6.49 -5.06 -3.55
CA ASP A 193 -5.30 -4.46 -2.92
C ASP A 193 -5.15 -2.94 -3.14
N ALA A 194 -5.78 -2.37 -4.18
CA ALA A 194 -5.77 -0.91 -4.40
C ALA A 194 -6.71 -0.17 -3.43
N VAL A 195 -7.62 -0.89 -2.78
CA VAL A 195 -8.61 -0.38 -1.82
C VAL A 195 -8.25 -0.76 -0.39
N THR A 196 -7.48 -1.82 -0.18
CA THR A 196 -7.04 -2.26 1.14
C THR A 196 -6.36 -1.11 1.91
N GLY A 197 -6.86 -0.81 3.11
CA GLY A 197 -6.40 0.32 3.94
C GLY A 197 -7.00 1.69 3.56
N GLY A 198 -7.82 1.77 2.52
CA GLY A 198 -8.66 2.93 2.18
C GLY A 198 -7.94 4.15 1.60
N ASP A 199 -6.62 4.32 1.78
CA ASP A 199 -5.90 5.55 1.41
C ASP A 199 -6.10 5.95 -0.06
N LEU A 200 -5.88 5.05 -1.03
CA LEU A 200 -6.02 5.40 -2.45
C LEU A 200 -7.45 5.77 -2.83
N VAL A 201 -8.46 5.11 -2.24
CA VAL A 201 -9.87 5.44 -2.48
C VAL A 201 -10.21 6.78 -1.84
N LEU A 202 -9.74 7.06 -0.62
CA LEU A 202 -9.89 8.37 0.01
C LEU A 202 -9.25 9.47 -0.84
N ARG A 203 -8.05 9.24 -1.38
CA ARG A 203 -7.40 10.19 -2.29
C ARG A 203 -8.18 10.38 -3.58
N ALA A 204 -8.78 9.32 -4.13
CA ALA A 204 -9.67 9.40 -5.27
C ALA A 204 -10.94 10.21 -4.95
N CYS A 205 -11.57 9.99 -3.78
CA CYS A 205 -12.68 10.79 -3.28
C CYS A 205 -12.29 12.27 -3.20
N ALA A 206 -11.18 12.58 -2.52
CA ALA A 206 -10.67 13.93 -2.35
C ALA A 206 -10.43 14.61 -3.71
N ALA A 207 -9.79 13.89 -4.64
CA ALA A 207 -9.46 14.39 -5.96
C ALA A 207 -10.71 14.66 -6.82
N VAL A 208 -11.70 13.77 -6.78
CA VAL A 208 -12.95 13.92 -7.53
C VAL A 208 -13.81 15.06 -6.97
N LEU A 209 -13.85 15.21 -5.63
CA LEU A 209 -14.64 16.22 -4.94
C LEU A 209 -14.04 17.62 -4.99
N LYS A 210 -12.74 17.73 -4.67
CA LYS A 210 -12.07 19.00 -4.40
C LYS A 210 -10.93 19.31 -5.38
N GLY A 211 -10.63 18.41 -6.33
CA GLY A 211 -9.50 18.56 -7.24
C GLY A 211 -8.14 18.39 -6.56
N ASP A 212 -8.12 17.82 -5.35
CA ASP A 212 -6.94 17.72 -4.50
C ASP A 212 -6.90 16.34 -3.82
N PRO A 213 -5.86 15.51 -4.02
CA PRO A 213 -5.82 14.13 -3.51
C PRO A 213 -5.33 14.04 -2.06
N THR A 214 -5.33 15.14 -1.29
CA THR A 214 -4.87 15.11 0.10
C THR A 214 -6.01 14.82 1.07
N VAL A 215 -5.65 14.21 2.20
CA VAL A 215 -6.60 13.89 3.27
C VAL A 215 -7.21 15.19 3.80
N GLU A 216 -6.42 16.25 3.96
CA GLU A 216 -6.90 17.56 4.41
C GLU A 216 -8.01 18.12 3.52
N ALA A 217 -7.89 17.96 2.19
CA ALA A 217 -8.92 18.40 1.27
C ALA A 217 -10.23 17.61 1.48
N LEU A 218 -10.13 16.31 1.71
CA LEU A 218 -11.30 15.48 2.01
C LEU A 218 -11.93 15.81 3.37
N MET A 219 -11.12 16.06 4.40
CA MET A 219 -11.64 16.43 5.74
C MET A 219 -12.41 17.76 5.73
N SER A 220 -12.13 18.64 4.76
CA SER A 220 -12.86 19.88 4.57
C SER A 220 -14.23 19.70 3.91
N ALA A 221 -14.53 18.51 3.37
CA ALA A 221 -15.84 18.18 2.83
C ALA A 221 -16.82 17.80 3.94
N ASP A 222 -18.09 18.15 3.77
CA ASP A 222 -19.13 17.64 4.66
C ASP A 222 -19.59 16.23 4.26
N GLY A 223 -20.34 15.58 5.16
CA GLY A 223 -20.80 14.21 4.93
C GLY A 223 -21.79 14.09 3.77
N ASP A 224 -22.57 15.12 3.48
CA ASP A 224 -23.52 15.13 2.37
C ASP A 224 -22.81 15.23 1.02
N GLU A 225 -21.76 16.05 0.91
CA GLU A 225 -20.89 16.13 -0.26
C GLU A 225 -20.26 14.77 -0.57
N ILE A 226 -19.73 14.09 0.45
CA ILE A 226 -19.10 12.77 0.28
C ILE A 226 -20.12 11.72 -0.18
N ARG A 227 -21.30 11.69 0.46
CA ARG A 227 -22.40 10.78 0.09
C ARG A 227 -22.85 11.01 -1.34
N ALA A 228 -23.06 12.26 -1.74
CA ALA A 228 -23.52 12.60 -3.08
C ALA A 228 -22.51 12.26 -4.18
N ALA A 229 -21.20 12.31 -3.88
CA ALA A 229 -20.16 12.02 -4.84
C ALA A 229 -19.71 10.55 -4.87
N TYR A 230 -20.09 9.75 -3.88
CA TYR A 230 -19.59 8.38 -3.71
C TYR A 230 -19.74 7.53 -4.99
N ASP A 231 -20.93 7.48 -5.59
CA ASP A 231 -21.17 6.70 -6.81
C ASP A 231 -20.30 7.19 -7.99
N ARG A 232 -20.09 8.50 -8.09
CA ARG A 232 -19.23 9.09 -9.12
C ARG A 232 -17.77 8.72 -8.92
N VAL A 233 -17.29 8.66 -7.68
CA VAL A 233 -15.94 8.19 -7.34
C VAL A 233 -15.78 6.72 -7.70
N VAL A 234 -16.74 5.88 -7.30
CA VAL A 234 -16.74 4.44 -7.62
C VAL A 234 -16.69 4.20 -9.12
N ASN A 235 -17.50 4.93 -9.90
CA ASN A 235 -17.46 4.86 -11.37
C ASN A 235 -16.08 5.26 -11.92
N GLY A 236 -15.47 6.31 -11.36
CA GLY A 236 -14.13 6.74 -11.71
C GLY A 236 -13.09 5.65 -11.49
N ILE A 237 -13.07 5.04 -10.31
CA ILE A 237 -12.13 3.98 -9.97
C ILE A 237 -12.32 2.77 -10.88
N LYS A 238 -13.57 2.31 -11.08
CA LYS A 238 -13.88 1.18 -11.97
C LYS A 238 -13.44 1.44 -13.41
N GLY A 239 -13.71 2.64 -13.93
CA GLY A 239 -13.26 3.03 -15.27
C GLY A 239 -11.74 3.11 -15.40
N ALA A 240 -11.04 3.59 -14.36
CA ALA A 240 -9.59 3.61 -14.31
C ALA A 240 -8.98 2.20 -14.31
N VAL A 241 -9.51 1.30 -13.49
CA VAL A 241 -9.11 -0.11 -13.43
C VAL A 241 -9.36 -0.81 -14.78
N GLU A 242 -10.54 -0.60 -15.37
CA GLU A 242 -10.86 -1.17 -16.68
C GLU A 242 -9.91 -0.65 -17.77
N PHE A 243 -9.59 0.64 -17.77
CA PHE A 243 -8.61 1.22 -18.70
C PHE A 243 -7.23 0.60 -18.49
N LEU A 244 -6.75 0.51 -17.25
CA LEU A 244 -5.46 -0.07 -16.91
C LEU A 244 -5.34 -1.53 -17.40
N SER A 245 -6.34 -2.37 -17.13
CA SER A 245 -6.35 -3.77 -17.59
C SER A 245 -6.49 -3.86 -19.11
N LYS A 246 -7.54 -3.28 -19.70
CA LYS A 246 -7.87 -3.49 -21.12
C LYS A 246 -6.99 -2.73 -22.11
N GLN A 247 -6.40 -1.60 -21.71
CA GLN A 247 -5.65 -0.72 -22.62
C GLN A 247 -4.15 -0.78 -22.41
N LEU A 248 -3.68 -1.24 -21.25
CA LEU A 248 -2.28 -1.21 -20.85
C LEU A 248 -1.76 -2.54 -20.28
N ASN A 249 -2.60 -3.59 -20.20
CA ASN A 249 -2.26 -4.89 -19.60
C ASN A 249 -1.77 -4.77 -18.14
N VAL A 250 -2.28 -3.81 -17.39
CA VAL A 250 -2.04 -3.71 -15.94
C VAL A 250 -3.12 -4.50 -15.22
N GLU A 251 -2.81 -5.74 -14.83
CA GLU A 251 -3.78 -6.71 -14.33
C GLU A 251 -3.89 -6.75 -12.81
N THR A 252 -3.08 -5.96 -12.10
CA THR A 252 -3.16 -5.77 -10.66
C THR A 252 -2.45 -4.48 -10.25
N VAL A 253 -2.86 -3.87 -9.14
CA VAL A 253 -2.21 -2.66 -8.60
C VAL A 253 -0.72 -2.87 -8.31
N LYS A 254 -0.27 -4.10 -8.02
CA LYS A 254 1.15 -4.43 -7.80
C LYS A 254 2.03 -4.23 -9.04
N THR A 255 1.42 -4.32 -10.23
CA THR A 255 2.09 -4.07 -11.51
C THR A 255 2.01 -2.61 -11.93
N LEU A 256 1.26 -1.76 -11.22
CA LEU A 256 1.22 -0.32 -11.48
C LEU A 256 2.48 0.33 -10.88
N PRO A 257 3.34 1.02 -11.66
CA PRO A 257 4.60 1.55 -11.15
C PRO A 257 4.47 2.48 -9.94
N TYR A 258 3.36 3.23 -9.89
CA TYR A 258 3.00 4.07 -8.78
C TYR A 258 1.49 3.94 -8.53
N PRO A 259 1.04 3.34 -7.41
CA PRO A 259 -0.38 3.15 -7.13
C PRO A 259 -1.20 4.45 -7.19
N LEU A 260 -0.60 5.60 -6.82
CA LEU A 260 -1.25 6.91 -6.89
C LEU A 260 -1.65 7.32 -8.32
N MET A 261 -1.09 6.72 -9.37
CA MET A 261 -1.54 6.97 -10.76
C MET A 261 -3.01 6.59 -10.98
N LEU A 262 -3.59 5.73 -10.14
CA LEU A 262 -5.01 5.40 -10.17
C LEU A 262 -5.89 6.62 -9.91
N VAL A 263 -5.46 7.55 -9.05
CA VAL A 263 -6.25 8.72 -8.63
C VAL A 263 -6.56 9.71 -9.77
N PRO A 264 -5.57 10.23 -10.53
CA PRO A 264 -5.86 11.10 -11.68
C PRO A 264 -6.65 10.37 -12.77
N LEU A 265 -6.43 9.07 -12.98
CA LEU A 265 -7.27 8.27 -13.89
C LEU A 265 -8.71 8.18 -13.39
N ALA A 266 -8.92 7.97 -12.08
CA ALA A 266 -10.26 7.94 -11.50
C ALA A 266 -10.99 9.26 -11.71
N VAL A 267 -10.30 10.39 -11.60
CA VAL A 267 -10.86 11.72 -11.91
C VAL A 267 -11.33 11.82 -13.37
N PHE A 268 -10.55 11.30 -14.32
CA PHE A 268 -10.95 11.29 -15.73
C PHE A 268 -12.23 10.46 -15.96
N PHE A 269 -12.34 9.31 -15.32
CA PHE A 269 -13.48 8.41 -15.49
C PHE A 269 -14.68 8.73 -14.56
N ALA A 270 -14.52 9.65 -13.61
CA ALA A 270 -15.54 10.01 -12.63
C ALA A 270 -16.70 10.80 -13.27
N VAL A 271 -17.71 10.05 -13.72
CA VAL A 271 -18.98 10.56 -14.28
C VAL A 271 -20.16 10.18 -13.38
N ASP A 272 -21.26 10.94 -13.49
CA ASP A 272 -22.47 10.73 -12.70
C ASP A 272 -23.07 9.33 -12.93
N SER A 273 -23.75 8.80 -11.92
CA SER A 273 -24.31 7.45 -11.93
C SER A 273 -25.30 7.25 -13.09
N GLY A 274 -25.25 6.06 -13.71
CA GLY A 274 -26.06 5.72 -14.89
C GLY A 274 -25.47 6.13 -16.23
N GLN A 275 -24.31 6.81 -16.25
CA GLN A 275 -23.55 7.06 -17.47
C GLN A 275 -22.34 6.13 -17.57
N LEU A 276 -22.14 5.51 -18.75
CA LEU A 276 -20.88 4.84 -19.05
C LEU A 276 -19.81 5.90 -19.36
N PRO A 277 -18.58 5.79 -18.81
CA PRO A 277 -17.48 6.70 -19.16
C PRO A 277 -17.13 6.58 -20.65
N ARG A 278 -17.75 7.41 -21.50
CA ARG A 278 -17.45 7.46 -22.92
C ARG A 278 -16.26 8.36 -23.14
N HIS A 279 -15.22 7.80 -23.74
CA HIS A 279 -14.02 8.55 -24.11
C HIS A 279 -13.69 8.29 -25.57
N THR A 280 -13.16 9.31 -26.23
CA THR A 280 -12.79 9.29 -27.64
C THR A 280 -11.44 8.61 -27.84
N SER A 281 -11.15 8.18 -29.07
CA SER A 281 -9.83 7.64 -29.42
C SER A 281 -8.69 8.63 -29.15
N ALA A 282 -8.94 9.94 -29.30
CA ALA A 282 -8.00 11.00 -28.98
C ALA A 282 -7.70 11.07 -27.47
N GLN A 283 -8.73 10.98 -26.62
CA GLN A 283 -8.55 10.90 -25.17
C GLN A 283 -7.82 9.61 -24.77
N THR A 284 -8.18 8.45 -25.35
CA THR A 284 -7.45 7.18 -25.11
C THR A 284 -5.96 7.32 -25.43
N ALA A 285 -5.62 7.96 -26.57
CA ALA A 285 -4.24 8.17 -26.98
C ALA A 285 -3.47 9.07 -25.99
N GLN A 286 -4.12 10.14 -25.50
CA GLN A 286 -3.57 11.02 -24.47
C GLN A 286 -3.34 10.28 -23.14
N LEU A 287 -4.30 9.48 -22.67
CA LEU A 287 -4.17 8.68 -21.45
C LEU A 287 -3.03 7.67 -21.54
N LYS A 288 -2.90 6.96 -22.68
CA LYS A 288 -1.79 6.02 -22.93
C LYS A 288 -0.44 6.74 -22.92
N LYS A 289 -0.35 7.87 -23.64
CA LYS A 289 0.88 8.69 -23.69
C LYS A 289 1.25 9.23 -22.31
N TRP A 290 0.28 9.72 -21.54
CA TRP A 290 0.49 10.17 -20.16
C TRP A 290 1.01 9.05 -19.27
N PHE A 291 0.38 7.87 -19.32
CA PHE A 291 0.78 6.72 -18.52
C PHE A 291 2.26 6.39 -18.75
N TRP A 292 2.66 6.17 -20.02
CA TRP A 292 4.04 5.82 -20.33
C TRP A 292 5.03 6.91 -19.97
N ARG A 293 4.70 8.18 -20.25
CA ARG A 293 5.58 9.28 -19.85
C ARG A 293 5.72 9.34 -18.33
N ALA A 294 4.63 9.19 -17.57
CA ALA A 294 4.66 9.22 -16.11
C ALA A 294 5.54 8.08 -15.55
N CYS A 295 5.44 6.89 -16.11
CA CYS A 295 6.25 5.72 -15.78
C CYS A 295 7.75 5.95 -16.06
N PHE A 296 8.10 6.37 -17.28
CA PHE A 296 9.51 6.52 -17.71
C PHE A 296 10.20 7.78 -17.18
N SER A 297 9.46 8.83 -16.83
CA SER A 297 9.99 10.02 -16.14
C SER A 297 10.05 9.87 -14.62
N GLU A 298 9.60 8.73 -14.10
CA GLU A 298 9.52 8.46 -12.65
C GLU A 298 8.75 9.57 -11.91
N ARG A 299 7.67 10.07 -12.54
CA ARG A 299 6.97 11.30 -12.17
C ARG A 299 6.53 11.36 -10.70
N TYR A 300 6.25 10.20 -10.12
CA TYR A 300 5.70 10.04 -8.77
C TYR A 300 6.75 9.61 -7.73
N SER A 301 8.04 9.56 -8.05
CA SER A 301 9.12 9.10 -7.15
C SER A 301 9.50 10.07 -6.03
N GLY A 302 9.30 11.39 -6.21
CA GLY A 302 9.76 12.42 -5.26
C GLY A 302 8.66 13.36 -4.78
N GLN A 303 8.16 14.23 -5.66
CA GLN A 303 7.08 15.18 -5.35
C GLN A 303 5.70 14.59 -5.70
N THR A 304 5.43 13.40 -5.17
CA THR A 304 4.30 12.53 -5.54
C THR A 304 2.95 13.26 -5.52
N ILE A 305 2.63 13.96 -4.43
CA ILE A 305 1.37 14.71 -4.29
C ILE A 305 1.29 15.90 -5.23
N ARG A 306 2.39 16.65 -5.43
CA ARG A 306 2.40 17.80 -6.35
C ARG A 306 2.16 17.35 -7.79
N ALA A 307 2.79 16.25 -8.20
CA ALA A 307 2.58 15.67 -9.51
C ALA A 307 1.13 15.18 -9.68
N ALA A 308 0.58 14.51 -8.67
CA ALA A 308 -0.82 14.08 -8.66
C ALA A 308 -1.79 15.26 -8.81
N LYS A 309 -1.62 16.35 -8.05
CA LYS A 309 -2.48 17.56 -8.17
C LYS A 309 -2.47 18.12 -9.58
N ALA A 310 -1.28 18.23 -10.20
CA ALA A 310 -1.17 18.70 -11.58
C ALA A 310 -1.90 17.75 -12.55
N ASP A 311 -1.70 16.44 -12.39
CA ASP A 311 -2.33 15.45 -13.26
C ASP A 311 -3.85 15.40 -13.09
N ILE A 312 -4.37 15.58 -11.87
CA ILE A 312 -5.81 15.64 -11.58
C ILE A 312 -6.49 16.79 -12.33
N ILE A 313 -5.89 17.98 -12.31
CA ILE A 313 -6.40 19.16 -13.03
C ILE A 313 -6.46 18.87 -14.53
N GLU A 314 -5.38 18.33 -15.09
CA GLU A 314 -5.27 18.05 -16.52
C GLU A 314 -6.22 16.91 -16.94
N MET A 315 -6.43 15.90 -16.10
CA MET A 315 -7.39 14.81 -16.33
C MET A 315 -8.83 15.29 -16.32
N ALA A 316 -9.19 16.17 -15.38
CA ALA A 316 -10.51 16.80 -15.35
C ALA A 316 -10.74 17.65 -16.63
N ALA A 317 -9.75 18.45 -17.05
CA ALA A 317 -9.82 19.21 -18.29
C ALA A 317 -9.98 18.29 -19.51
N LEU A 318 -9.15 17.24 -19.63
CA LEU A 318 -9.26 16.27 -20.72
C LEU A 318 -10.63 15.60 -20.79
N ARG A 319 -11.26 15.30 -19.64
CA ARG A 319 -12.62 14.75 -19.57
C ARG A 319 -13.65 15.75 -20.09
N ASP A 320 -13.59 16.99 -19.62
CA ASP A 320 -14.65 17.98 -19.80
C ASP A 320 -14.57 18.73 -21.14
N ASP A 321 -13.36 19.06 -21.59
CA ASP A 321 -13.13 19.89 -22.80
C ASP A 321 -12.39 19.15 -23.93
N GLY A 322 -11.82 17.97 -23.65
CA GLY A 322 -11.10 17.15 -24.64
C GLY A 322 -9.81 17.77 -25.21
N SER A 323 -9.37 18.92 -24.69
CA SER A 323 -8.34 19.78 -25.30
C SER A 323 -6.99 19.73 -24.58
N ALA A 324 -6.92 19.17 -23.37
CA ALA A 324 -5.70 19.14 -22.57
C ALA A 324 -4.66 18.15 -23.13
N ASP A 325 -3.43 18.64 -23.39
CA ASP A 325 -2.26 17.77 -23.56
C ASP A 325 -1.72 17.39 -22.18
N ILE A 326 -2.35 16.37 -21.60
CA ILE A 326 -2.05 15.89 -20.25
C ILE A 326 -0.63 15.31 -20.11
N ALA A 327 0.02 15.04 -21.24
CA ALA A 327 1.32 14.41 -21.34
C ALA A 327 2.49 15.41 -21.59
N LYS A 328 2.27 16.72 -21.38
CA LYS A 328 3.20 17.82 -21.75
C LYS A 328 4.51 17.91 -20.94
N PHE A 329 4.67 17.16 -19.86
CA PHE A 329 5.89 17.16 -19.05
C PHE A 329 7.04 16.40 -19.73
N SER A 330 8.29 16.75 -19.43
CA SER A 330 9.47 16.15 -20.06
C SER A 330 9.69 14.69 -19.64
N VAL A 331 10.15 13.89 -20.59
CA VAL A 331 10.64 12.52 -20.35
C VAL A 331 11.83 12.26 -21.27
N SER A 332 12.81 11.51 -20.78
CA SER A 332 13.93 11.01 -21.57
C SER A 332 14.00 9.51 -21.38
N VAL A 333 14.07 8.78 -22.49
CA VAL A 333 14.32 7.34 -22.49
C VAL A 333 15.52 7.08 -23.38
N SER A 334 16.50 6.40 -22.81
CA SER A 334 17.74 5.98 -23.44
C SER A 334 18.01 4.50 -23.14
N ASP A 335 18.92 3.92 -23.90
CA ASP A 335 19.39 2.54 -23.76
C ASP A 335 19.89 2.25 -22.33
N ASP A 336 20.48 3.26 -21.67
CA ASP A 336 20.97 3.18 -20.30
C ASP A 336 19.88 2.69 -19.32
N PHE A 337 18.62 3.13 -19.50
CA PHE A 337 17.51 2.67 -18.66
C PHE A 337 17.39 1.15 -18.63
N PHE A 338 17.63 0.47 -19.75
CA PHE A 338 17.53 -0.99 -19.87
C PHE A 338 18.83 -1.72 -19.54
N LEU A 339 19.98 -1.06 -19.72
CA LEU A 339 21.30 -1.62 -19.43
C LEU A 339 21.65 -1.55 -17.94
N THR A 340 21.24 -0.49 -17.24
CA THR A 340 21.67 -0.19 -15.86
C THR A 340 20.57 -0.40 -14.81
N SER A 341 19.31 -0.54 -15.23
CA SER A 341 18.23 -0.90 -14.30
C SER A 341 18.18 -2.40 -14.09
N ASN A 342 18.17 -2.80 -12.81
CA ASN A 342 18.08 -4.19 -12.40
C ASN A 342 16.64 -4.59 -12.10
N PHE A 343 16.29 -5.80 -12.51
CA PHE A 343 15.01 -6.42 -12.19
C PHE A 343 14.91 -6.67 -10.69
N ARG A 344 14.00 -5.93 -10.05
CA ARG A 344 13.71 -6.02 -8.62
C ARG A 344 12.20 -5.95 -8.45
N MET A 345 11.62 -6.98 -7.85
CA MET A 345 10.20 -6.99 -7.52
C MET A 345 9.84 -5.72 -6.73
N ASN A 346 8.64 -5.21 -6.96
CA ASN A 346 8.10 -3.99 -6.34
C ASN A 346 8.85 -2.69 -6.67
N SER A 347 9.80 -2.70 -7.61
CA SER A 347 10.39 -1.46 -8.14
C SER A 347 9.49 -0.86 -9.21
N ALA A 348 9.24 0.45 -9.13
CA ALA A 348 8.51 1.20 -10.17
C ALA A 348 9.12 0.98 -11.57
N ARG A 349 10.45 0.99 -11.69
CA ARG A 349 11.12 0.73 -12.98
C ARG A 349 10.86 -0.68 -13.51
N THR A 350 10.84 -1.67 -12.62
CA THR A 350 10.56 -3.07 -13.01
C THR A 350 9.12 -3.22 -13.47
N ALA A 351 8.16 -2.65 -12.73
CA ALA A 351 6.76 -2.60 -13.14
C ALA A 351 6.57 -1.91 -14.50
N THR A 352 7.25 -0.77 -14.73
CA THR A 352 7.25 -0.07 -16.03
C THR A 352 7.74 -0.97 -17.16
N PHE A 353 8.88 -1.64 -16.95
CA PHE A 353 9.46 -2.55 -17.93
C PHE A 353 8.56 -3.76 -18.21
N VAL A 354 7.98 -4.37 -17.17
CA VAL A 354 7.07 -5.52 -17.28
C VAL A 354 5.81 -5.16 -18.08
N ASN A 355 5.17 -4.04 -17.77
CA ASN A 355 3.99 -3.59 -18.52
C ASN A 355 4.33 -3.28 -19.97
N MET A 356 5.51 -2.70 -20.24
CA MET A 356 5.97 -2.42 -21.60
C MET A 356 6.18 -3.70 -22.42
N LEU A 357 6.76 -4.74 -21.81
CA LEU A 357 6.86 -6.04 -22.47
C LEU A 357 5.46 -6.65 -22.69
N ALA A 358 4.57 -6.56 -21.70
CA ALA A 358 3.22 -7.10 -21.79
C ALA A 358 2.41 -6.43 -22.91
N SER A 359 2.64 -5.14 -23.20
CA SER A 359 1.95 -4.43 -24.29
C SER A 359 2.32 -4.92 -25.69
N GLN A 360 3.34 -5.77 -25.84
CA GLN A 360 3.70 -6.44 -27.09
C GLN A 360 3.11 -7.86 -27.25
N ASN A 361 2.26 -8.32 -26.32
CA ASN A 361 1.65 -9.66 -26.37
C ASN A 361 2.70 -10.78 -26.53
N PRO A 362 3.59 -10.93 -25.55
CA PRO A 362 4.75 -11.82 -25.64
C PRO A 362 4.36 -13.27 -25.89
N ARG A 363 5.21 -13.96 -26.64
CA ARG A 363 5.10 -15.39 -26.95
C ARG A 363 6.25 -16.18 -26.34
N SER A 364 5.95 -17.39 -25.91
CA SER A 364 6.94 -18.31 -25.36
C SER A 364 7.83 -18.87 -26.47
N PHE A 365 9.15 -18.94 -26.22
CA PHE A 365 10.14 -19.10 -27.31
C PHE A 365 10.12 -20.45 -28.02
N LEU A 366 9.93 -21.56 -27.30
CA LEU A 366 9.99 -22.89 -27.92
C LEU A 366 8.63 -23.31 -28.48
N SER A 367 7.56 -22.95 -27.79
CA SER A 367 6.19 -23.34 -28.18
C SER A 367 5.50 -22.37 -29.13
N GLY A 368 5.93 -21.10 -29.21
CA GLY A 368 5.26 -20.04 -29.96
C GLY A 368 3.90 -19.60 -29.37
N ASN A 369 3.47 -20.24 -28.29
CA ASN A 369 2.21 -19.94 -27.62
C ASN A 369 2.23 -18.55 -27.00
N LYS A 370 1.08 -17.86 -27.03
CA LYS A 370 0.89 -16.61 -26.29
C LYS A 370 1.02 -16.87 -24.79
N VAL A 371 1.72 -15.98 -24.10
CA VAL A 371 1.81 -16.02 -22.63
C VAL A 371 0.45 -15.60 -22.06
N ASP A 372 -0.03 -16.31 -21.05
CA ASP A 372 -1.22 -15.90 -20.28
C ASP A 372 -0.83 -14.73 -19.37
N LEU A 373 -0.85 -13.53 -19.95
CA LEU A 373 -0.48 -12.29 -19.27
C LEU A 373 -1.33 -12.06 -18.03
N LYS A 374 -2.62 -12.40 -18.07
CA LYS A 374 -3.50 -12.19 -16.91
C LYS A 374 -3.05 -13.02 -15.73
N ALA A 375 -2.85 -14.33 -15.93
CA ALA A 375 -2.37 -15.20 -14.86
C ALA A 375 -0.98 -14.77 -14.34
N VAL A 376 -0.05 -14.48 -15.24
CA VAL A 376 1.33 -14.08 -14.90
C VAL A 376 1.38 -12.76 -14.12
N LEU A 377 0.66 -11.75 -14.60
CA LEU A 377 0.68 -10.41 -14.02
C LEU A 377 -0.13 -10.32 -12.73
N GLN A 378 -1.18 -11.12 -12.56
CA GLN A 378 -1.87 -11.23 -11.27
C GLN A 378 -1.01 -11.94 -10.22
N ALA A 379 -0.30 -13.01 -10.61
CA ALA A 379 0.61 -13.71 -9.71
C ALA A 379 1.84 -12.86 -9.32
N TYR A 380 2.28 -11.98 -10.23
CA TYR A 380 3.40 -11.02 -10.12
C TYR A 380 4.52 -11.48 -9.18
N ASN A 381 5.11 -12.63 -9.49
CA ASN A 381 6.18 -13.22 -8.69
C ASN A 381 7.41 -13.47 -9.56
N LYS A 382 8.57 -13.62 -8.92
CA LYS A 382 9.85 -13.76 -9.61
C LYS A 382 9.92 -14.97 -10.55
N SER A 383 9.13 -16.02 -10.33
CA SER A 383 9.18 -17.24 -11.13
C SER A 383 8.55 -17.11 -12.52
N GLU A 384 7.82 -16.03 -12.77
CA GLU A 384 7.19 -15.73 -14.08
C GLU A 384 8.10 -14.92 -15.02
N PHE A 385 9.23 -14.41 -14.52
CA PHE A 385 10.13 -13.55 -15.28
C PHE A 385 11.48 -14.24 -15.51
N HIS A 386 11.86 -14.37 -16.78
CA HIS A 386 12.92 -15.27 -17.18
C HIS A 386 14.07 -14.55 -17.88
N HIS A 387 15.30 -15.02 -17.65
CA HIS A 387 16.46 -14.54 -18.37
C HIS A 387 16.50 -15.12 -19.78
N ILE A 388 16.78 -14.29 -20.79
CA ILE A 388 17.01 -14.72 -22.17
C ILE A 388 18.31 -15.50 -22.25
N PHE A 389 19.42 -14.88 -21.85
CA PHE A 389 20.67 -15.59 -21.58
C PHE A 389 20.58 -16.16 -20.17
N PRO A 390 20.45 -17.50 -20.00
CA PRO A 390 20.12 -18.04 -18.69
C PRO A 390 21.19 -17.71 -17.66
N LYS A 391 20.72 -17.32 -16.45
CA LYS A 391 21.60 -16.92 -15.35
C LYS A 391 22.76 -17.90 -15.11
N ALA A 392 22.48 -19.20 -15.04
CA ALA A 392 23.51 -20.21 -14.78
C ALA A 392 24.56 -20.29 -15.91
N HIS A 393 24.18 -20.04 -17.17
CA HIS A 393 25.12 -19.99 -18.29
C HIS A 393 26.04 -18.77 -18.18
N LEU A 394 25.50 -17.61 -17.79
CA LEU A 394 26.28 -16.38 -17.61
C LEU A 394 27.18 -16.40 -16.36
N GLU A 395 26.75 -17.08 -15.29
CA GLU A 395 27.58 -17.32 -14.10
C GLU A 395 28.81 -18.19 -14.46
N ASP A 396 28.66 -19.18 -15.35
CA ASP A 396 29.79 -19.98 -15.85
C ASP A 396 30.78 -19.14 -16.70
N LEU A 397 30.36 -17.96 -17.18
CA LEU A 397 31.17 -17.01 -17.95
C LEU A 397 31.69 -15.83 -17.10
N ASP A 398 31.60 -15.93 -15.78
CA ASP A 398 32.02 -14.88 -14.83
C ASP A 398 31.35 -13.51 -15.04
N VAL A 399 30.16 -13.48 -15.62
CA VAL A 399 29.39 -12.24 -15.81
C VAL A 399 28.81 -11.77 -14.48
N SER A 400 28.87 -10.47 -14.22
CA SER A 400 28.41 -9.92 -12.94
C SER A 400 26.89 -10.08 -12.75
N ALA A 401 26.46 -10.32 -11.50
CA ALA A 401 25.04 -10.41 -11.16
C ALA A 401 24.25 -9.13 -11.49
N TYR A 402 24.93 -7.97 -11.50
CA TYR A 402 24.34 -6.71 -11.93
C TYR A 402 23.92 -6.77 -13.41
N GLU A 403 24.83 -7.18 -14.28
CA GLU A 403 24.58 -7.26 -15.71
C GLU A 403 23.59 -8.37 -16.09
N ILE A 404 23.72 -9.54 -15.45
CA ILE A 404 22.79 -10.67 -15.63
C ILE A 404 21.35 -10.23 -15.37
N ASN A 405 21.12 -9.40 -14.34
CA ASN A 405 19.79 -8.97 -13.92
C ASN A 405 19.35 -7.63 -14.51
N SER A 406 20.05 -7.10 -15.52
CA SER A 406 19.61 -5.92 -16.27
C SER A 406 18.31 -6.21 -17.04
N PHE A 407 17.45 -5.21 -17.24
CA PHE A 407 16.20 -5.36 -18.00
C PHE A 407 16.41 -5.93 -19.40
N ALA A 408 17.51 -5.56 -20.06
CA ALA A 408 17.88 -6.09 -21.36
C ALA A 408 17.99 -7.62 -21.42
N ASN A 409 18.12 -8.33 -20.29
CA ASN A 409 18.17 -9.80 -20.25
C ASN A 409 16.85 -10.47 -19.83
N PHE A 410 15.75 -9.75 -19.60
CA PHE A 410 14.49 -10.36 -19.14
C PHE A 410 13.43 -10.48 -20.23
N CYS A 411 12.61 -11.53 -20.15
CA CYS A 411 11.47 -11.80 -21.02
C CYS A 411 10.36 -12.57 -20.28
N PHE A 412 9.21 -12.70 -20.95
CA PHE A 412 8.18 -13.64 -20.56
C PHE A 412 8.37 -14.97 -21.29
N LEU A 413 8.20 -16.08 -20.56
CA LEU A 413 8.17 -17.43 -21.10
C LEU A 413 7.11 -18.23 -20.37
N SER A 414 6.63 -19.30 -21.00
CA SER A 414 5.91 -20.33 -20.26
C SER A 414 6.87 -21.06 -19.32
N ARG A 415 6.35 -21.54 -18.19
CA ARG A 415 7.10 -22.38 -17.25
C ARG A 415 7.69 -23.62 -17.93
N ASP A 416 6.98 -24.21 -18.88
CA ASP A 416 7.43 -25.38 -19.64
C ASP A 416 8.64 -25.06 -20.52
N ASP A 417 8.62 -23.95 -21.23
CA ASP A 417 9.76 -23.54 -22.07
C ASP A 417 10.97 -23.17 -21.21
N ASN A 418 10.77 -22.44 -20.11
CA ASN A 418 11.83 -22.15 -19.15
C ASN A 418 12.46 -23.46 -18.59
N ASN A 419 11.63 -24.45 -18.25
CA ASN A 419 12.07 -25.77 -17.78
C ASN A 419 12.82 -26.59 -18.84
N LYS A 420 12.56 -26.35 -20.13
CA LYS A 420 13.28 -26.97 -21.25
C LYS A 420 14.57 -26.24 -21.58
N ILE A 421 14.59 -24.92 -21.54
CA ILE A 421 15.78 -24.08 -21.77
C ILE A 421 16.81 -24.33 -20.66
N ARG A 422 16.41 -24.24 -19.39
CA ARG A 422 17.27 -24.41 -18.21
C ARG A 422 18.51 -23.52 -18.26
N ARG A 423 19.68 -24.12 -18.52
CA ARG A 423 21.00 -23.47 -18.56
C ARG A 423 21.62 -23.48 -19.95
N LYS A 424 20.85 -23.84 -20.99
CA LYS A 424 21.34 -23.86 -22.37
C LYS A 424 21.71 -22.45 -22.80
N ALA A 425 22.83 -22.30 -23.49
CA ALA A 425 23.16 -21.05 -24.15
C ALA A 425 22.11 -20.70 -25.22
N PRO A 426 21.91 -19.41 -25.54
CA PRO A 426 20.92 -18.95 -26.51
C PRO A 426 21.00 -19.61 -27.88
N ASP A 427 22.19 -19.73 -28.43
CA ASP A 427 22.47 -20.44 -29.68
C ASP A 427 22.01 -21.90 -29.66
N VAL A 428 22.15 -22.57 -28.52
CA VAL A 428 21.73 -23.96 -28.34
C VAL A 428 20.21 -24.10 -28.28
N TYR A 429 19.51 -23.29 -27.48
CA TYR A 429 18.05 -23.42 -27.41
C TYR A 429 17.34 -22.77 -28.60
N ARG A 430 17.99 -21.87 -29.35
CA ARG A 430 17.46 -21.34 -30.61
C ARG A 430 17.18 -22.43 -31.63
N GLN A 431 17.96 -23.51 -31.65
CA GLN A 431 17.72 -24.71 -32.47
C GLN A 431 16.46 -25.50 -32.07
N LEU A 432 15.88 -25.20 -30.90
CA LEU A 432 14.64 -25.82 -30.41
C LEU A 432 13.42 -24.92 -30.63
N MET A 433 13.63 -23.70 -31.13
CA MET A 433 12.56 -22.78 -31.48
C MET A 433 11.94 -23.18 -32.84
N PRO A 434 10.71 -22.72 -33.16
CA PRO A 434 10.09 -23.01 -34.45
C PRO A 434 10.96 -22.57 -35.63
N ASP A 435 11.04 -23.42 -36.66
CA ASP A 435 11.67 -23.09 -37.95
C ASP A 435 10.71 -22.35 -38.91
N ASP A 436 9.42 -22.30 -38.57
CA ASP A 436 8.43 -21.52 -39.31
C ASP A 436 8.71 -20.02 -39.17
N GLU A 437 9.00 -19.34 -40.29
CA GLU A 437 9.42 -17.93 -40.32
C GLU A 437 8.37 -16.98 -39.75
N GLU A 438 7.08 -17.28 -39.92
CA GLU A 438 5.99 -16.44 -39.41
C GLU A 438 5.93 -16.54 -37.89
N ILE A 439 5.87 -17.77 -37.35
CA ILE A 439 5.83 -18.00 -35.90
C ILE A 439 7.09 -17.45 -35.23
N LEU A 440 8.27 -17.69 -35.80
CA LEU A 440 9.53 -17.17 -35.31
C LEU A 440 9.52 -15.63 -35.31
N GLY A 441 9.11 -15.00 -36.41
CA GLY A 441 9.01 -13.56 -36.53
C GLY A 441 8.11 -12.93 -35.46
N GLU A 442 6.97 -13.57 -35.15
CA GLU A 442 6.09 -13.13 -34.06
C GLU A 442 6.76 -13.23 -32.68
N ILE A 443 7.49 -14.32 -32.41
CA ILE A 443 8.22 -14.51 -31.16
C ILE A 443 9.27 -13.40 -31.00
N LEU A 444 10.13 -13.23 -32.00
CA LEU A 444 11.23 -12.27 -32.01
C LEU A 444 10.71 -10.83 -31.82
N THR A 445 9.70 -10.45 -32.60
CA THR A 445 9.08 -9.11 -32.51
C THR A 445 8.52 -8.86 -31.11
N SER A 446 7.77 -9.83 -30.55
CA SER A 446 7.13 -9.68 -29.24
C SER A 446 8.13 -9.59 -28.07
N ALA A 447 9.37 -10.06 -28.27
CA ALA A 447 10.44 -10.08 -27.28
C ALA A 447 11.53 -9.00 -27.51
N PHE A 448 11.39 -8.20 -28.57
CA PHE A 448 12.40 -7.21 -29.03
C PHE A 448 13.74 -7.86 -29.39
N LEU A 449 13.67 -9.00 -30.07
CA LEU A 449 14.83 -9.79 -30.48
C LEU A 449 14.98 -9.79 -32.00
N GLU A 450 16.21 -10.03 -32.43
CA GLU A 450 16.59 -10.42 -33.79
C GLU A 450 17.21 -11.83 -33.75
N ASP A 451 17.28 -12.51 -34.89
CA ASP A 451 17.77 -13.89 -34.92
C ASP A 451 19.26 -13.99 -34.55
N GLU A 452 20.02 -12.95 -34.89
CA GLU A 452 21.44 -12.81 -34.63
C GLU A 452 21.75 -12.63 -33.13
N ASP A 453 20.77 -12.21 -32.32
CA ASP A 453 20.94 -12.04 -30.87
C ASP A 453 21.33 -13.35 -30.18
N PHE A 454 20.82 -14.49 -30.65
CA PHE A 454 21.08 -15.79 -30.03
C PHE A 454 22.50 -16.28 -30.27
N ALA A 455 23.16 -15.80 -31.33
CA ALA A 455 24.56 -16.14 -31.64
C ALA A 455 25.56 -15.10 -31.12
N SER A 456 25.07 -13.96 -30.61
CA SER A 456 25.90 -12.85 -30.14
C SER A 456 26.48 -13.09 -28.74
N ASP A 457 27.60 -12.45 -28.43
CA ASP A 457 28.06 -12.36 -27.04
C ASP A 457 27.08 -11.52 -26.19
N PHE A 458 27.13 -11.71 -24.88
CA PHE A 458 26.15 -11.13 -23.96
C PHE A 458 26.12 -9.60 -23.95
N ASP A 459 27.26 -8.93 -24.11
CA ASP A 459 27.31 -7.45 -24.09
C ASP A 459 26.78 -6.87 -25.41
N THR A 460 27.18 -7.45 -26.54
CA THR A 460 26.63 -7.11 -27.87
C THR A 460 25.11 -7.27 -27.90
N PHE A 461 24.62 -8.43 -27.45
CA PHE A 461 23.18 -8.71 -27.31
C PHE A 461 22.47 -7.64 -26.46
N ARG A 462 22.99 -7.36 -25.25
CA ARG A 462 22.35 -6.42 -24.32
C ARG A 462 22.22 -5.03 -24.93
N LYS A 463 23.26 -4.54 -25.60
CA LYS A 463 23.27 -3.21 -26.24
C LYS A 463 22.27 -3.14 -27.40
N ALA A 464 22.27 -4.14 -28.28
CA ALA A 464 21.35 -4.20 -29.42
C ALA A 464 19.88 -4.23 -28.94
N ARG A 465 19.57 -5.11 -27.99
CA ARG A 465 18.22 -5.23 -27.44
C ARG A 465 17.80 -3.99 -26.64
N ALA A 466 18.70 -3.39 -25.85
CA ALA A 466 18.41 -2.15 -25.14
C ALA A 466 18.02 -1.01 -26.09
N SER A 467 18.66 -0.91 -27.26
CA SER A 467 18.31 0.07 -28.29
C SER A 467 16.91 -0.16 -28.88
N ARG A 468 16.55 -1.41 -29.19
CA ARG A 468 15.20 -1.79 -29.63
C ARG A 468 14.13 -1.47 -28.56
N LEU A 469 14.40 -1.84 -27.31
CA LEU A 469 13.53 -1.54 -26.17
C LEU A 469 13.35 -0.03 -25.97
N ALA A 470 14.43 0.75 -26.04
CA ALA A 470 14.39 2.20 -25.93
C ALA A 470 13.61 2.85 -27.06
N THR A 471 13.78 2.38 -28.29
CA THR A 471 13.02 2.86 -29.45
C THR A 471 11.52 2.65 -29.25
N TYR A 472 11.11 1.46 -28.79
CA TYR A 472 9.71 1.19 -28.49
C TYR A 472 9.17 2.05 -27.33
N ALA A 473 9.91 2.16 -26.22
CA ALA A 473 9.55 3.01 -25.10
C ALA A 473 9.39 4.49 -25.48
N ARG A 474 10.22 4.99 -26.40
CA ARG A 474 10.11 6.34 -26.96
C ARG A 474 8.83 6.49 -27.77
N SER A 475 8.47 5.48 -28.58
CA SER A 475 7.21 5.49 -29.34
C SER A 475 5.98 5.57 -28.42
N LEU A 476 5.97 4.80 -27.32
CA LEU A 476 4.93 4.83 -26.31
C LEU A 476 4.80 6.20 -25.63
N CYS A 477 5.93 6.88 -25.44
CA CYS A 477 5.99 8.24 -24.89
C CYS A 477 5.66 9.35 -25.92
N GLY A 478 5.47 9.01 -27.19
CA GLY A 478 5.33 9.98 -28.29
C GLY A 478 6.59 10.84 -28.50
N LEU A 479 7.77 10.27 -28.26
CA LEU A 479 9.06 10.91 -28.53
C LEU A 479 9.53 10.57 -29.96
N PRO A 480 10.29 11.46 -30.62
CA PRO A 480 10.87 11.16 -31.92
C PRO A 480 11.88 10.01 -31.81
N GLU A 481 12.16 9.32 -32.91
CA GLU A 481 13.23 8.33 -32.95
C GLU A 481 14.58 8.95 -32.51
N PRO A 482 15.45 8.16 -31.85
CA PRO A 482 16.80 8.63 -31.56
C PRO A 482 17.48 9.02 -32.88
N LYS A 483 18.18 10.15 -32.91
CA LYS A 483 19.06 10.44 -34.04
C LYS A 483 20.14 9.37 -34.02
N GLN A 484 20.26 8.59 -35.09
CA GLN A 484 21.44 7.75 -35.28
C GLN A 484 22.63 8.69 -35.40
N ASP A 485 23.57 8.59 -34.46
CA ASP A 485 24.85 9.30 -34.58
C ASP A 485 25.55 8.75 -35.82
N SER A 486 25.64 9.60 -36.84
CA SER A 486 26.29 9.34 -38.14
C SER A 486 27.80 9.30 -38.05
#